data_AF-A0A928X6A1-F1
#
_entry.id   AF-A0A928X6A1-F1
#
_cell.length_a   1.000
_cell.length_b   1.000
_cell.length_c   1.000
_cell.angle_alpha   90.00
_cell.angle_beta   90.00
_cell.angle_gamma   90.00
#
_symmetry.space_group_name_H-M   'P 1'
#
loop_
_entity.id
_entity.type
_entity.pdbx_description
1 polymer ?
#
loop_
_entity_poly.entity_id
_entity_poly.type
_entity_poly.pdbx_seq_one_letter_code
_entity_poly.pdbx_strand_id
1 'polypeptide(L)' 'MSYFNYHATIKKLIKENKLVGYYFCQNYKGISPALVLIFNDIRHPTMPVREHKFHEYLSVLPKEKLIKKGSQREP' A
#
# COMPACT_ATOMS: atom_id res chain seq x y z
N MET A 1 -18.98 5.60 14.57
CA MET A 1 -18.69 6.17 13.23
C MET A 1 -17.67 5.28 12.54
N SER A 2 -18.11 4.39 11.64
CA SER A 2 -17.29 3.27 11.15
C SER A 2 -16.17 3.71 10.21
N TYR A 3 -14.96 3.87 10.77
CA TYR A 3 -13.67 3.93 10.05
C TYR A 3 -13.29 2.61 9.35
N PHE A 4 -14.24 1.66 9.25
CA PHE A 4 -14.02 0.32 8.73
C PHE A 4 -13.97 0.25 7.19
N ASN A 5 -14.58 1.20 6.48
CA ASN A 5 -14.70 1.12 5.02
C ASN A 5 -13.34 1.12 4.30
N TYR A 6 -12.39 1.94 4.77
CA TYR A 6 -11.09 2.04 4.08
C TYR A 6 -10.27 0.75 4.19
N HIS A 7 -10.09 0.25 5.41
CA HIS A 7 -9.33 -0.98 5.65
C HIS A 7 -10.06 -2.24 5.15
N ALA A 8 -11.39 -2.27 5.20
CA ALA A 8 -12.17 -3.35 4.61
C ALA A 8 -12.00 -3.40 3.09
N THR A 9 -12.00 -2.24 2.41
CA THR A 9 -11.73 -2.16 0.97
C THR A 9 -10.34 -2.67 0.62
N ILE A 10 -9.29 -2.25 1.36
CA ILE A 10 -7.92 -2.76 1.13
C ILE A 10 -7.90 -4.29 1.24
N LYS A 11 -8.42 -4.85 2.33
CA LYS A 11 -8.43 -6.32 2.55
C LYS A 11 -9.19 -7.05 1.44
N LYS A 12 -10.32 -6.49 0.99
CA LYS A 12 -11.09 -7.02 -0.14
C LYS A 12 -10.28 -7.02 -1.44
N LEU A 13 -9.63 -5.90 -1.78
CA LEU A 13 -8.83 -5.79 -3.01
C LEU A 13 -7.61 -6.72 -3.00
N ILE A 14 -6.95 -6.88 -1.85
CA ILE A 14 -5.87 -7.86 -1.68
C ILE A 14 -6.41 -9.28 -1.89
N LYS A 15 -7.55 -9.63 -1.28
CA LYS A 15 -8.20 -10.94 -1.45
C LYS A 15 -8.62 -11.21 -2.90
N GLU A 16 -9.01 -10.18 -3.64
CA GLU A 16 -9.34 -10.24 -5.07
C GLU A 16 -8.10 -10.28 -5.98
N ASN A 17 -6.88 -10.39 -5.44
CA ASN A 17 -5.61 -10.35 -6.19
C ASN A 17 -5.44 -9.09 -7.05
N LYS A 18 -6.09 -7.99 -6.68
CA LYS A 18 -5.98 -6.71 -7.39
C LYS A 18 -4.73 -5.91 -7.00
N LEU A 19 -3.97 -6.38 -6.00
CA LEU A 19 -2.74 -5.72 -5.56
C LEU A 19 -1.66 -5.83 -6.66
N VAL A 20 -1.32 -4.70 -7.25
CA VAL A 20 -0.28 -4.59 -8.29
C VAL A 20 1.10 -4.49 -7.67
N GLY A 21 1.21 -3.74 -6.58
CA GLY A 21 2.48 -3.45 -5.93
C GLY A 21 2.29 -2.61 -4.69
N TYR A 22 3.36 -2.41 -3.93
CA TYR A 22 3.37 -1.45 -2.83
C TYR A 22 4.75 -0.85 -2.64
N TYR A 23 4.81 0.37 -2.11
CA TYR A 23 6.06 1.05 -1.79
C TYR A 23 5.93 1.88 -0.52
N PHE A 24 7.06 2.13 0.12
CA PHE A 24 7.16 3.05 1.24
C PHE A 24 7.56 4.44 0.72
N CYS A 25 6.93 5.47 1.27
CA CYS A 25 7.26 6.87 0.99
C CYS A 25 7.37 7.62 2.31
N GLN A 26 8.33 8.54 2.41
CA GLN A 26 8.41 9.41 3.58
C GLN A 26 7.29 10.43 3.61
N ASN A 27 6.83 10.96 2.48
CA ASN A 27 5.72 11.90 2.47
C ASN A 27 4.74 11.57 1.35
N TYR A 28 3.52 11.19 1.72
CA TYR A 28 2.41 11.01 0.82
C TYR A 28 1.26 11.94 1.22
N LYS A 29 1.18 13.11 0.55
CA LYS A 29 0.11 14.11 0.78
C LYS A 29 -0.07 14.47 2.27
N GLY A 30 1.03 14.61 3.02
CA GLY A 30 1.02 14.92 4.46
C GLY A 30 0.94 13.70 5.38
N ILE A 31 0.93 12.49 4.84
CA ILE A 31 1.09 11.24 5.60
C ILE A 31 2.57 10.84 5.55
N SER A 32 3.20 10.80 6.72
CA SER A 32 4.61 10.44 6.91
C SER A 32 4.78 9.57 8.15
N PRO A 33 5.46 8.41 8.06
CA PRO A 33 5.76 7.65 6.85
C PRO A 33 4.53 6.91 6.32
N ALA A 34 4.45 6.72 5.01
CA ALA A 34 3.31 6.12 4.33
C ALA A 34 3.69 4.84 3.57
N LEU A 35 2.92 3.77 3.77
CA LEU A 35 2.93 2.56 2.94
C LEU A 35 1.84 2.71 1.90
N VAL A 36 2.20 2.92 0.64
CA VAL A 36 1.24 3.11 -0.44
C VAL A 36 1.03 1.78 -1.15
N LEU A 37 -0.21 1.27 -1.07
CA LEU A 37 -0.64 0.09 -1.82
C LEU A 37 -1.17 0.53 -3.17
N ILE A 38 -0.76 -0.15 -4.24
CA ILE A 38 -1.19 0.09 -5.61
C ILE A 38 -2.12 -1.04 -6.03
N PHE A 39 -3.32 -0.71 -6.47
CA PHE A 39 -4.32 -1.66 -6.93
C PHE A 39 -4.66 -1.45 -8.39
N ASN A 40 -5.01 -2.54 -9.08
CA ASN A 40 -5.63 -2.51 -10.40
C ASN A 40 -7.15 -2.26 -10.26
N ASP A 41 -7.51 -1.16 -9.60
CA ASP A 41 -8.89 -0.75 -9.38
C ASP A 41 -9.05 0.72 -9.75
N ILE A 42 -10.09 1.03 -10.53
CA ILE A 42 -10.34 2.37 -11.06
C ILE A 42 -10.75 3.34 -9.93
N ARG A 43 -11.47 2.84 -8.91
CA ARG A 43 -11.95 3.68 -7.80
C ARG A 43 -10.87 3.90 -6.74
N HIS A 44 -10.03 2.90 -6.52
CA HIS A 44 -8.99 2.92 -5.48
C HIS A 44 -7.61 2.54 -6.04
N PRO A 45 -7.03 3.34 -6.96
CA PRO A 45 -5.77 3.01 -7.60
C PRO A 45 -4.59 3.00 -6.62
N THR A 46 -4.62 3.89 -5.63
CA THR A 46 -3.60 3.97 -4.58
C THR A 46 -4.23 4.16 -3.21
N MET A 47 -3.80 3.38 -2.22
CA MET A 47 -4.30 3.45 -0.85
C MET A 47 -3.13 3.59 0.13
N PRO A 48 -2.83 4.79 0.64
CA PRO A 48 -1.82 4.99 1.68
C PRO A 48 -2.26 4.43 3.03
N VAL A 49 -1.34 3.77 3.72
CA VAL A 49 -1.48 3.27 5.08
C VAL A 49 -0.45 4.01 5.94
N ARG A 50 -0.79 4.26 7.21
CA ARG A 50 0.09 4.92 8.20
C ARG A 50 0.95 3.90 8.93
N GLU A 51 2.12 4.33 9.40
CA GLU A 51 3.14 3.47 10.06
C GLU A 51 2.59 2.52 11.12
N HIS A 52 1.78 3.04 12.05
CA HIS A 52 1.20 2.25 13.14
C HIS A 52 0.29 1.10 12.66
N LYS A 53 -0.11 1.09 11.38
CA LYS A 53 -0.86 0.00 10.75
C LYS A 53 -0.01 -0.90 9.85
N PHE A 54 1.26 -0.59 9.60
CA PHE A 54 2.10 -1.38 8.68
C PHE A 54 2.13 -2.85 9.07
N HIS A 55 2.25 -3.15 10.36
CA HIS A 55 2.32 -4.54 10.85
C HIS A 55 1.13 -5.41 10.39
N GLU A 56 -0.08 -4.84 10.32
CA GLU A 56 -1.27 -5.57 9.84
C GLU A 56 -1.16 -5.94 8.35
N TYR A 57 -0.53 -5.09 7.54
CA TYR A 57 -0.42 -5.29 6.09
C TYR A 57 0.83 -6.06 5.72
N LEU A 58 1.98 -5.79 6.35
CA LEU A 58 3.24 -6.46 6.02
C LEU A 58 3.18 -7.98 6.22
N SER A 59 2.31 -8.45 7.10
CA SER A 59 2.06 -9.88 7.31
C SER A 59 1.29 -10.55 6.17
N VAL A 60 0.50 -9.79 5.39
CA VAL A 60 -0.33 -10.31 4.28
C VAL A 60 0.18 -9.89 2.89
N LEU A 61 1.09 -8.92 2.83
CA LEU A 61 1.62 -8.41 1.58
C LEU A 61 2.75 -9.33 1.06
N PRO A 62 2.68 -9.80 -0.19
CA PRO A 62 3.73 -10.60 -0.78
C PRO A 62 4.96 -9.74 -1.06
N LYS A 63 6.14 -10.17 -0.56
CA LYS A 63 7.41 -9.44 -0.72
C LYS A 63 7.79 -9.17 -2.18
N GLU A 64 7.29 -9.97 -3.10
CA GLU A 64 7.54 -9.91 -4.55
C GLU A 64 6.87 -8.69 -5.20
N LYS A 65 5.81 -8.18 -4.57
CA LYS A 65 5.08 -6.99 -4.98
C LYS A 65 5.67 -5.70 -4.40
N LEU A 66 6.72 -5.81 -3.57
CA LEU A 66 7.44 -4.64 -3.04
C LEU A 66 8.18 -3.93 -4.17
N ILE A 67 7.74 -2.71 -4.46
CA ILE A 67 8.42 -1.82 -5.39
C ILE A 67 9.54 -1.13 -4.62
N LYS A 68 10.79 -1.53 -4.91
CA LYS A 68 11.96 -0.84 -4.39
C LYS A 68 12.13 0.47 -5.16
N LYS A 69 11.75 1.59 -4.54
CA LYS A 69 12.13 2.92 -5.02
C LYS A 69 13.62 3.11 -4.74
N GLY A 70 14.48 2.61 -5.65
CA GLY A 70 15.93 2.76 -5.54
C GLY A 70 16.71 1.49 -5.88
N SER A 71 16.91 1.26 -7.17
CA SER A 71 18.27 1.09 -7.67
C SER A 71 18.37 1.93 -8.93
N GLN A 72 18.55 3.24 -8.75
CA GLN A 72 19.30 3.98 -9.75
C GLN A 72 20.72 3.41 -9.67
N ARG A 73 21.00 2.42 -10.51
CA ARG A 73 22.35 2.17 -10.99
C ARG A 73 22.46 2.93 -12.31
N GLU A 74 23.01 4.11 -12.19
CA GLU A 74 23.81 4.75 -13.23
C GLU A 74 25.12 5.10 -12.50
N PRO A 75 26.32 4.82 -13.01
CA PRO A 75 26.69 4.26 -14.31
C PRO A 75 27.01 2.76 -14.31
#